data_AF-A0A5K0Y224-F1
#
_entry.id   AF-A0A5K0Y224-F1
#
_cell.length_a   1.000
_cell.length_b   1.000
_cell.length_c   1.000
_cell.angle_alpha   90.00
_cell.angle_beta   90.00
_cell.angle_gamma   90.00
#
_symmetry.space_group_name_H-M   'P 1'
#
loop_
_entity.id
_entity.type
_entity.pdbx_description
1 polymer ?
#
loop_
_entity_poly.entity_id
_entity_poly.type
_entity_poly.pdbx_seq_one_letter_code
_entity_poly.pdbx_strand_id
1 'polypeptide(L)'
;ISELGIYPAVDPLDSTSRMLSPHILGEEHYNTARGVQKVLQNYKNLQDIIAILGMDELSEDDKLTVARARKIQRFLSQPFHVAEVFTGAAGKYVELKESINSFQ
;
A
#
# COMPACT_ATOMS: atom_id res chain seq x y z
N ILE A 1 -5.00 -8.40 7.25
CA ILE A 1 -4.49 -7.00 7.27
C ILE A 1 -4.53 -6.41 8.68
N SER A 2 -5.65 -6.50 9.39
CA SER A 2 -5.76 -6.09 10.81
C SER A 2 -4.76 -6.79 11.73
N GLU A 3 -4.50 -8.08 11.51
CA GLU A 3 -3.50 -8.87 12.27
C GLU A 3 -2.06 -8.35 12.12
N LEU A 4 -1.78 -7.58 11.06
CA LEU A 4 -0.49 -6.94 10.83
C LEU A 4 -0.38 -5.56 11.50
N GLY A 5 -1.41 -5.14 12.25
CA GLY A 5 -1.47 -3.82 12.89
C GLY A 5 -1.70 -2.66 11.91
N ILE A 6 -2.15 -2.94 10.68
CA ILE A 6 -2.37 -1.94 9.63
C ILE A 6 -3.82 -1.49 9.69
N TYR A 7 -4.01 -0.23 10.08
CA TYR A 7 -5.32 0.41 10.17
C TYR A 7 -5.38 1.65 9.27
N PRO A 8 -6.43 1.80 8.43
CA PRO A 8 -7.59 0.91 8.32
C PRO A 8 -7.26 -0.42 7.63
N ALA A 9 -8.00 -1.48 7.97
CA ALA A 9 -7.78 -2.83 7.44
C ALA A 9 -8.37 -3.02 6.03
N VAL A 10 -8.10 -2.07 5.12
CA VAL A 10 -8.54 -2.09 3.72
C VAL A 10 -7.60 -2.98 2.91
N ASP A 11 -8.17 -3.87 2.10
CA ASP A 11 -7.39 -4.64 1.13
C ASP A 11 -7.18 -3.82 -0.16
N PRO A 12 -5.93 -3.41 -0.48
CA PRO A 12 -5.65 -2.54 -1.63
C PRO A 12 -5.75 -3.24 -3.00
N LEU A 13 -5.77 -4.57 -3.03
CA LEU A 13 -5.87 -5.36 -4.27
C LEU A 13 -7.33 -5.77 -4.55
N ASP A 14 -8.10 -6.06 -3.49
CA ASP A 14 -9.51 -6.43 -3.63
C ASP A 14 -10.44 -5.21 -3.67
N SER A 15 -10.01 -4.05 -3.16
CA SER A 15 -10.77 -2.80 -3.24
C SER A 15 -10.70 -2.19 -4.63
N THR A 16 -11.86 -1.95 -5.24
CA THR A 16 -11.96 -1.38 -6.59
C THR A 16 -12.91 -0.18 -6.62
N SER A 17 -12.73 0.69 -7.63
CA SER A 17 -13.60 1.84 -7.85
C SER A 17 -13.80 2.08 -9.35
N ARG A 18 -15.02 2.39 -9.76
CA ARG A 18 -15.33 2.83 -11.13
C ARG A 18 -14.70 4.18 -11.47
N MET A 19 -14.35 4.96 -10.44
CA MET A 19 -13.69 6.26 -10.62
C MET A 19 -12.20 6.12 -10.91
N LEU A 20 -11.60 4.93 -10.75
CA LEU A 20 -10.18 4.70 -11.05
C LEU A 20 -9.97 4.60 -12.57
N SER A 21 -10.10 5.75 -13.24
CA SER A 21 -9.93 5.96 -14.67
C SER A 21 -9.13 7.23 -14.92
N PRO A 22 -8.17 7.23 -15.86
CA PRO A 22 -7.36 8.42 -16.17
C PRO A 22 -8.23 9.58 -16.69
N HIS A 23 -9.39 9.29 -17.29
CA HIS A 23 -10.34 10.29 -17.78
C HIS A 23 -11.04 11.06 -16.63
N ILE A 24 -11.08 10.48 -15.42
CA ILE A 24 -11.75 11.06 -14.25
C ILE A 24 -10.72 11.67 -13.30
N LEU A 25 -9.63 10.94 -13.02
CA LEU A 25 -8.64 11.32 -12.00
C LEU A 25 -7.42 12.07 -12.56
N GLY A 26 -7.25 12.07 -13.88
CA GLY A 26 -6.01 12.45 -14.54
C GLY A 26 -4.97 11.31 -14.56
N GLU A 27 -4.01 11.44 -15.45
CA GLU A 27 -2.94 10.45 -15.67
C GLU A 27 -2.08 10.24 -14.42
N GLU A 28 -1.71 11.32 -13.73
CA GLU A 28 -0.79 11.25 -12.60
C GLU A 28 -1.33 10.38 -11.46
N HIS A 29 -2.54 10.69 -10.99
CA HIS A 29 -3.19 9.92 -9.93
C HIS A 29 -3.43 8.47 -10.37
N TYR A 30 -3.92 8.26 -11.59
CA TYR A 30 -4.18 6.93 -12.11
C TYR A 30 -2.91 6.07 -12.17
N ASN A 31 -1.82 6.61 -12.71
CA ASN A 31 -0.56 5.89 -12.86
C ASN A 31 0.09 5.60 -11.51
N THR A 32 0.06 6.54 -10.55
CA THR A 32 0.53 6.29 -9.18
C THR A 32 -0.26 5.15 -8.52
N ALA A 33 -1.61 5.19 -8.59
CA ALA A 33 -2.45 4.15 -8.00
C ALA A 33 -2.21 2.77 -8.65
N ARG A 34 -2.10 2.71 -9.98
CA ARG A 34 -1.78 1.46 -10.71
C ARG A 34 -0.37 0.95 -10.40
N GLY A 35 0.60 1.84 -10.23
CA GLY A 35 1.96 1.50 -9.82
C GLY A 35 1.98 0.84 -8.44
N VAL A 36 1.28 1.42 -7.46
CA VAL A 36 1.11 0.85 -6.11
C VAL A 36 0.47 -0.53 -6.17
N GLN A 37 -0.63 -0.69 -6.92
CA GLN A 37 -1.28 -1.99 -7.09
C GLN A 37 -0.35 -3.03 -7.71
N LYS A 38 0.43 -2.65 -8.73
CA LYS A 38 1.39 -3.55 -9.39
C LYS A 38 2.46 -4.05 -8.42
N VAL A 39 3.05 -3.17 -7.62
CA VAL A 39 4.07 -3.54 -6.62
C VAL A 39 3.49 -4.48 -5.56
N LEU A 40 2.28 -4.20 -5.07
CA LEU A 40 1.61 -5.04 -4.09
C LEU A 40 1.21 -6.41 -4.66
N GLN A 41 0.76 -6.47 -5.92
CA GLN A 41 0.43 -7.72 -6.59
C GLN A 41 1.68 -8.58 -6.79
N ASN A 42 2.79 -7.98 -7.25
CA ASN A 42 4.06 -8.70 -7.38
C ASN A 42 4.52 -9.24 -6.02
N TYR A 43 4.40 -8.44 -4.96
CA TYR A 43 4.72 -8.90 -3.61
C TYR A 43 3.85 -10.09 -3.17
N LYS A 44 2.54 -10.05 -3.43
CA LYS A 44 1.63 -11.18 -3.13
C LYS A 44 2.06 -12.45 -3.85
N ASN A 45 2.46 -12.36 -5.12
CA ASN A 45 2.96 -13.52 -5.87
C ASN A 45 4.28 -14.07 -5.31
N LEU A 46 5.14 -13.19 -4.77
CA LEU A 46 6.41 -13.60 -4.15
C LEU A 46 6.22 -14.18 -2.74
N GLN A 47 5.10 -13.92 -2.05
CA GLN A 47 4.87 -14.42 -0.69
C GLN A 47 4.87 -15.94 -0.59
N ASP A 48 4.28 -16.65 -1.57
CA ASP A 48 4.27 -18.11 -1.58
C ASP A 48 5.68 -18.68 -1.74
N ILE A 49 6.50 -18.06 -2.59
CA ILE A 49 7.90 -18.41 -2.79
C ILE A 49 8.68 -18.18 -1.48
N ILE A 50 8.50 -17.02 -0.85
CA ILE A 50 9.16 -16.66 0.42
C ILE A 50 8.76 -17.64 1.53
N ALA A 51 7.51 -18.10 1.57
CA ALA A 51 7.02 -19.02 2.59
C ALA A 51 7.62 -20.43 2.46
N ILE A 52 7.97 -20.86 1.25
CA ILE A 52 8.51 -22.20 0.96
C ILE A 52 10.04 -22.20 0.99
N LEU A 53 10.67 -21.25 0.29
CA LEU A 53 12.12 -21.21 0.02
C LEU A 53 12.88 -20.24 0.93
N GLY A 54 12.22 -19.19 1.43
CA GLY A 54 12.85 -18.12 2.18
C GLY A 54 13.21 -16.90 1.33
N MET A 55 13.57 -15.80 1.99
CA MET A 55 13.90 -14.52 1.34
C MET A 55 15.23 -14.54 0.57
N ASP A 56 16.15 -15.41 0.95
CA ASP A 56 17.51 -15.44 0.40
C ASP A 56 17.56 -15.97 -1.03
N GLU A 57 16.57 -16.78 -1.40
CA GLU A 57 16.40 -17.40 -2.73
C GLU A 57 15.79 -16.46 -3.78
N LEU A 58 15.38 -15.25 -3.37
CA LEU A 58 14.89 -14.23 -4.29
C LEU A 58 16.04 -13.54 -5.03
N SER A 59 15.77 -13.09 -6.26
CA SER A 59 16.67 -12.18 -6.97
C SER A 59 16.78 -10.84 -6.22
N GLU A 60 17.86 -10.07 -6.46
CA GLU A 60 18.01 -8.75 -5.82
C GLU A 60 16.88 -7.78 -6.21
N ASP A 61 16.36 -7.88 -7.43
CA ASP A 61 15.22 -7.09 -7.90
C ASP A 61 13.91 -7.47 -7.19
N ASP A 62 13.71 -8.76 -6.93
CA ASP A 62 12.56 -9.25 -6.16
C ASP A 62 12.66 -8.84 -4.70
N LYS A 63 13.85 -8.93 -4.08
CA LYS A 63 14.10 -8.42 -2.73
C LYS A 63 13.78 -6.94 -2.63
N LEU A 64 14.17 -6.15 -3.64
CA LEU A 64 13.85 -4.73 -3.72
C LEU A 64 12.34 -4.49 -3.87
N THR A 65 11.66 -5.30 -4.67
CA THR A 65 10.20 -5.26 -4.81
C THR A 65 9.49 -5.55 -3.49
N VAL A 66 9.91 -6.60 -2.77
CA VAL A 66 9.39 -6.96 -1.45
C VAL A 66 9.62 -5.82 -0.45
N ALA A 67 10.81 -5.24 -0.43
CA ALA A 67 11.14 -4.13 0.46
C ALA A 67 10.25 -2.90 0.20
N ARG A 68 10.03 -2.55 -1.06
CA ARG A 68 9.12 -1.45 -1.44
C ARG A 68 7.66 -1.77 -1.07
N ALA A 69 7.19 -2.98 -1.38
CA ALA A 69 5.84 -3.39 -1.08
C ALA A 69 5.54 -3.35 0.43
N ARG A 70 6.46 -3.84 1.27
CA ARG A 70 6.33 -3.76 2.73
C ARG A 70 6.24 -2.32 3.24
N LYS A 71 7.01 -1.39 2.66
CA LYS A 71 6.93 0.04 2.98
C LYS A 71 5.58 0.63 2.58
N ILE A 72 5.13 0.37 1.35
CA ILE A 72 3.82 0.81 0.84
C ILE A 72 2.69 0.29 1.71
N GLN A 73 2.69 -1.01 2.05
CA GLN A 73 1.64 -1.64 2.85
C GLN A 73 1.50 -0.98 4.23
N ARG A 74 2.63 -0.62 4.86
CA ARG A 74 2.64 0.13 6.13
C ARG A 74 2.25 1.59 5.94
N PHE A 75 2.65 2.20 4.82
CA PHE A 75 2.35 3.60 4.52
C PHE A 75 0.87 3.86 4.21
N LEU A 76 0.13 2.82 3.81
CA LEU A 76 -1.34 2.85 3.70
C LEU A 76 -2.04 2.91 5.06
N SER A 77 -1.33 2.73 6.18
CA SER A 77 -1.89 2.94 7.52
C SER A 77 -1.94 4.43 7.87
N GLN A 78 -2.98 4.83 8.59
CA GLN A 78 -3.19 6.21 8.99
C GLN A 78 -3.85 6.29 10.38
N PRO A 79 -3.32 7.12 11.30
CA PRO A 79 -3.99 7.37 12.57
C PRO A 79 -5.27 8.17 12.33
N PHE A 80 -6.37 7.73 12.96
CA PHE A 80 -7.66 8.38 12.86
C PHE A 80 -7.94 9.28 14.05
N HIS A 81 -8.51 10.47 13.79
CA HIS A 81 -8.93 11.40 14.83
C HIS A 81 -9.88 10.76 15.85
N VAL A 82 -10.82 9.92 15.38
CA VAL A 82 -11.76 9.18 16.24
C VAL A 82 -11.08 8.10 17.10
N ALA A 83 -9.88 7.67 16.71
CA ALA A 83 -9.13 6.62 17.41
C ALA A 83 -8.08 7.19 18.38
N GLU A 84 -7.85 8.51 18.40
CA GLU A 84 -6.85 9.17 19.26
C GLU A 84 -7.02 8.82 20.73
N VAL A 85 -8.27 8.75 21.20
CA VAL A 85 -8.62 8.45 22.60
C VAL A 85 -8.15 7.04 23.01
N PHE A 86 -8.04 6.11 22.06
CA PHE A 86 -7.65 4.72 22.31
C PHE A 86 -6.18 4.44 21.99
N THR A 87 -5.61 5.11 20.98
CA THR A 87 -4.24 4.84 20.49
C THR A 87 -3.21 5.80 21.06
N GLY A 88 -3.61 6.97 21.56
CA GLY A 88 -2.72 8.06 21.98
C GLY A 88 -2.00 8.76 20.82
N ALA A 89 -2.18 8.31 19.57
CA ALA A 89 -1.57 8.90 18.40
C ALA A 89 -2.53 9.90 17.75
N ALA A 90 -2.09 11.15 17.60
CA ALA A 90 -2.87 12.20 16.92
C ALA A 90 -3.24 11.78 15.50
N GLY A 91 -4.52 11.93 15.18
CA GLY A 91 -5.09 11.74 13.86
C GLY A 91 -4.45 12.70 12.87
N LYS A 92 -4.35 12.25 11.62
CA LYS A 92 -3.82 13.06 10.53
C LYS A 92 -4.86 13.13 9.43
N TYR A 93 -5.06 14.30 8.87
CA TYR A 93 -5.76 14.46 7.60
C TYR A 93 -4.68 14.64 6.51
N VAL A 94 -4.75 13.85 5.44
CA VAL A 94 -3.79 13.89 4.35
C VAL A 94 -4.51 14.38 3.10
N GLU A 95 -3.99 15.44 2.49
CA GLU A 95 -4.57 15.98 1.27
C GLU A 95 -4.32 15.04 0.08
N LEU A 96 -5.24 15.04 -0.90
CA LEU A 96 -5.14 14.17 -2.07
C LEU A 96 -3.81 14.35 -2.83
N LYS A 97 -3.39 15.60 -3.02
CA LYS A 97 -2.16 15.92 -3.74
C LYS A 97 -0.92 15.42 -2.99
N GLU A 98 -0.90 15.58 -1.67
CA GLU A 98 0.16 15.07 -0.81
C GLU A 98 0.22 13.55 -0.86
N SER A 99 -0.94 12.89 -0.84
CA SER A 99 -1.03 11.44 -0.99
C SER A 99 -0.43 10.98 -2.31
N ILE A 100 -0.81 11.58 -3.44
CA ILE A 100 -0.30 11.18 -4.77
C ILE A 100 1.23 11.36 -4.83
N ASN A 101 1.73 12.53 -4.40
CA ASN A 101 3.16 12.82 -4.41
C ASN A 101 3.97 11.88 -3.50
N SER A 102 3.39 11.46 -2.37
CA SER A 102 4.09 10.59 -1.41
C SER A 102 4.22 9.13 -1.88
N PHE A 103 3.40 8.71 -2.86
CA PHE A 103 3.44 7.37 -3.44
C PHE A 103 4.23 7.29 -4.77
N GLN A 104 4.72 8.42 -5.30
CA GLN A 104 5.64 8.48 -6.44
C GLN A 104 7.07 8.16 -6.01
#